data_AF-A0A256IF98-F1
#
_entry.id   AF-A0A256IF98-F1
#
_cell.length_a   1.000
_cell.length_b   1.000
_cell.length_c   1.000
_cell.angle_alpha   90.00
_cell.angle_beta   90.00
_cell.angle_gamma   90.00
#
_symmetry.space_group_name_H-M   'P 1'
#
loop_
_entity.id
_entity.type
_entity.pdbx_description
1 polymer ?
#
loop_
_entity_poly.entity_id
_entity_poly.type
_entity_poly.pdbx_seq_one_letter_code
_entity_poly.pdbx_strand_id
1 'polypeptide(L)' 'TKRIVYLADQLGINLPAREELVASFTSGYSPLDPTRPDTGSTDSTYRLRINVEPAMLEPTEF' A
#
# COMPACT_ATOMS: atom_id res chain seq x y z
N THR A 1 -8.08 -4.03 2.11
CA THR A 1 -7.28 -3.97 3.35
C THR A 1 -5.83 -3.63 3.12
N LYS A 2 -5.05 -4.44 2.36
CA LYS A 2 -3.62 -4.20 2.07
C LYS A 2 -3.22 -2.77 1.71
N ARG A 3 -3.90 -2.19 0.70
CA ARG A 3 -3.65 -0.82 0.21
C ARG A 3 -3.79 0.23 1.29
N ILE A 4 -4.80 0.10 2.15
CA ILE A 4 -5.08 1.07 3.22
C ILE A 4 -3.94 1.06 4.24
N VAL A 5 -3.47 -0.13 4.63
CA VAL A 5 -2.35 -0.26 5.58
C VAL A 5 -1.06 0.30 4.96
N TYR A 6 -0.77 -0.03 3.70
CA TYR A 6 0.41 0.50 3.01
C TYR A 6 0.38 2.03 2.96
N LEU A 7 -0.72 2.63 2.50
CA LEU A 7 -0.84 4.09 2.39
C LEU A 7 -0.78 4.77 3.75
N ALA A 8 -1.43 4.22 4.78
CA ALA A 8 -1.37 4.79 6.12
C ALA A 8 0.06 4.78 6.68
N ASP A 9 0.80 3.68 6.48
CA ASP A 9 2.20 3.59 6.89
C ASP A 9 3.09 4.59 6.12
N GLN A 10 2.89 4.77 4.81
CA GLN A 10 3.63 5.77 4.02
C GLN A 10 3.32 7.21 4.46
N LEU A 11 2.08 7.48 4.84
CA LEU A 11 1.62 8.82 5.25
C LEU A 11 1.79 9.09 6.76
N GLY A 12 2.34 8.15 7.53
CA GLY A 12 2.49 8.28 8.99
C GLY A 12 1.16 8.31 9.76
N ILE A 13 0.09 7.76 9.18
CA ILE A 13 -1.24 7.70 9.79
C ILE A 13 -1.33 6.45 10.66
N ASN A 14 -1.62 6.63 11.96
CA ASN A 14 -1.82 5.51 12.86
C ASN A 14 -3.20 4.85 12.63
N LEU A 15 -3.21 3.56 12.30
CA LEU A 15 -4.43 2.76 12.15
C LEU A 15 -4.72 1.98 13.44
N PRO A 16 -5.85 2.23 14.13
CA PRO A 16 -6.17 1.56 15.40
C PRO A 16 -6.23 0.02 15.34
N ALA A 17 -6.53 -0.55 14.17
CA ALA A 17 -6.64 -2.01 13.95
C ALA A 17 -5.57 -2.55 13.00
N ARG A 18 -4.40 -1.90 12.91
CA ARG A 18 -3.35 -2.23 11.93
C ARG A 18 -3.01 -3.73 11.91
N GLU A 19 -2.80 -4.33 13.08
CA GLU A 19 -2.38 -5.73 13.18
C GLU A 19 -3.44 -6.70 12.65
N GLU A 20 -4.71 -6.48 12.98
CA GLU A 20 -5.83 -7.27 12.46
C GLU A 20 -5.97 -7.12 10.93
N LEU A 21 -5.81 -5.88 10.44
CA LEU A 21 -5.84 -5.59 9.01
C LEU A 21 -4.72 -6.32 8.27
N VAL A 22 -3.50 -6.37 8.84
CA VAL A 22 -2.37 -7.14 8.30
C VAL A 22 -2.62 -8.64 8.33
N ALA A 23 -3.19 -9.16 9.43
CA ALA A 23 -3.53 -10.58 9.55
C ALA A 23 -4.54 -11.04 8.49
N SER A 24 -5.41 -10.15 8.01
CA SER A 24 -6.39 -10.44 6.95
C SER A 24 -5.79 -10.51 5.52
N PHE A 25 -4.48 -10.33 5.35
CA PHE A 25 -3.87 -10.27 4.03
C PHE A 25 -3.91 -11.62 3.30
N THR A 26 -4.56 -11.62 2.12
CA THR A 26 -4.53 -12.75 1.19
C THR A 26 -3.13 -12.99 0.62
N SER A 27 -2.87 -14.15 0.01
CA SER A 27 -1.53 -14.53 -0.50
C SER A 27 -1.11 -13.79 -1.79
N GLY A 28 -2.07 -13.30 -2.59
CA GLY A 28 -1.77 -12.66 -3.88
C GLY A 28 -1.18 -11.26 -3.78
N TYR A 29 -0.37 -10.88 -4.77
CA TYR A 29 0.13 -9.52 -4.94
C TYR A 29 -0.88 -8.69 -5.72
N SER A 30 -1.61 -7.82 -5.03
CA SER A 30 -2.56 -6.91 -5.68
C SER A 30 -1.86 -5.60 -6.05
N PRO A 31 -2.20 -4.95 -7.19
CA PRO A 31 -1.69 -3.63 -7.52
C PRO A 31 -2.11 -2.60 -6.46
N LEU A 32 -1.23 -1.67 -6.13
CA LEU A 32 -1.52 -0.56 -5.22
C LEU A 32 -2.64 0.30 -5.80
N ASP A 33 -2.53 0.69 -7.06
CA ASP A 33 -3.56 1.38 -7.83
C ASP A 33 -4.15 0.42 -8.89
N PRO A 34 -5.39 -0.08 -8.71
CA PRO A 34 -6.03 -0.97 -9.68
C PRO A 34 -6.32 -0.35 -11.04
N THR A 35 -6.27 0.98 -11.16
CA THR A 35 -6.56 1.70 -12.41
C THR A 35 -5.33 1.84 -13.30
N ARG A 36 -4.15 1.51 -12.78
CA ARG A 36 -2.87 1.56 -13.49
C ARG A 36 -2.43 0.18 -13.95
N PRO A 37 -1.58 0.12 -14.99
CA PRO A 37 -0.96 -1.14 -15.40
C PRO A 37 -0.24 -1.83 -14.24
N ASP A 38 -0.13 -3.15 -14.32
CA ASP A 38 0.62 -3.98 -13.36
C ASP A 38 2.15 -3.85 -13.57
N THR A 39 2.64 -2.63 -13.75
CA THR A 39 4.06 -2.27 -13.89
C THR A 39 4.58 -1.74 -12.56
N GLY A 40 5.76 -2.20 -12.11
CA GLY A 40 6.37 -1.70 -10.87
C GLY A 40 6.87 -2.80 -9.95
N SER A 41 7.32 -2.40 -8.75
CA SER A 41 7.99 -3.28 -7.79
C SER A 41 7.00 -4.01 -6.89
N THR A 42 7.35 -5.19 -6.41
CA THR A 42 6.55 -5.91 -5.41
C THR A 42 7.08 -5.66 -4.01
N ASP A 43 6.18 -5.35 -3.08
CA ASP A 43 6.45 -5.30 -1.65
C ASP A 43 5.86 -6.55 -0.99
N SER A 44 6.73 -7.40 -0.44
CA SER A 44 6.35 -8.65 0.22
C SER A 44 5.72 -8.44 1.61
N THR A 45 6.03 -7.34 2.28
CA THR A 45 5.47 -6.99 3.60
C THR A 45 3.97 -6.78 3.47
N TYR A 46 3.55 -6.04 2.45
CA TYR A 46 2.13 -5.74 2.20
C TYR A 46 1.48 -6.69 1.19
N ARG A 47 2.28 -7.55 0.54
CA ARG A 47 1.87 -8.36 -0.62
C ARG A 47 1.15 -7.49 -1.66
N LEU A 48 1.82 -6.39 -2.03
CA LEU A 48 1.34 -5.41 -2.99
C LEU A 48 2.33 -5.27 -4.14
N ARG A 49 1.81 -4.91 -5.31
CA ARG A 49 2.60 -4.39 -6.43
C ARG A 49 2.48 -2.87 -6.41
N ILE A 50 3.58 -2.18 -6.15
CA ILE A 50 3.67 -0.72 -6.11
C ILE A 50 3.81 -0.23 -7.56
N ASN A 51 2.67 0.08 -8.16
CA ASN A 51 2.53 0.52 -9.55
C ASN A 51 2.25 2.03 -9.69
N VAL A 52 2.71 2.79 -8.70
CA VAL A 52 2.68 4.25 -8.68
C VAL A 52 4.10 4.76 -8.48
N GLU A 53 4.38 5.96 -8.96
CA GLU A 53 5.64 6.64 -8.72
C GLU A 53 5.74 7.03 -7.23
N PRO A 54 6.88 6.81 -6.54
CA PRO A 54 7.04 7.17 -5.12
C PRO A 54 6.69 8.63 -4.83
N ALA A 55 7.02 9.54 -5.76
CA ALA A 55 6.71 10.97 -5.66
C ALA A 55 5.20 11.28 -5.55
N MET A 56 4.30 10.34 -5.88
CA MET A 56 2.86 10.50 -5.71
C MET A 56 2.37 10.19 -4.28
N LEU A 57 3.23 9.57 -3.46
CA LEU A 57 2.94 9.21 -2.08
C LEU A 57 3.57 10.17 -1.07
N GLU A 58 4.47 11.03 -1.54
CA GLU A 58 5.06 12.09 -0.73
C GLU A 58 3.96 13.08 -0.29
N PRO A 59 3.93 13.47 1.00
CA PRO A 59 3.01 14.50 1.45
C PRO A 59 3.33 15.80 0.72
N THR A 60 2.36 16.31 -0.04
CA THR A 60 2.45 17.66 -0.62
C THR A 60 2.60 18.65 0.54
N GLU A 61 3.75 19.32 0.65
CA GLU A 61 3.89 20.47 1.53
C GLU A 61 2.87 21.52 1.07
N PHE A 62 1.86 21.79 1.91
CA PHE A 62 0.86 22.85 1.72
C PHE A 62 1.24 24.09 2.51
#